data_AF-A0A958FIZ3-F1
#
_entry.id   AF-A0A958FIZ3-F1
#
_cell.length_a   1.000
_cell.length_b   1.000
_cell.length_c   1.000
_cell.angle_alpha   90.00
_cell.angle_beta   90.00
_cell.angle_gamma   90.00
#
_symmetry.space_group_name_H-M   'P 1'
#
loop_
_entity.id
_entity.type
_entity.pdbx_description
1 polymer ?
#
loop_
_entity_poly.entity_id
_entity_poly.type
_entity_poly.pdbx_seq_one_letter_code
_entity_poly.pdbx_strand_id
1 'polypeptide(L)'
;MENYLDMQEEEQQLSLQDYLRVLYTGRWIIVASFLVVLLATAYYTFTTQPVYQAKATILVETQGLREQALFDVNYLNPQSTVITNQIEILKSRNLAERVVLALETAAYRDSLSIFKPDSRGNYKVLREQIDWIMEHLTIISKPETDIIEITFAASTPFEAAEIGNEVANTFRQLNKEYNLTEFKDLRNFLEFQLRKKSEELRKSEDILRVYREDEKLVSLSDRTRELISRVGQSQAELEATMVGLEGAQERKRNLEKQLDERRQQLATEVSQISSPLLVELQKEYARLVNEKVKYESLIAQERTIDPKVYELELKNQSGRIRAVQQRLQEEAQRIANTSMVSDPLQIAQNLIGEVLALETEIKGSSARINALREVV
;
A
#
# COMPACT_ATOMS: atom_id res chain seq x y z
N MET A 1 40.46 -109.52 66.70
CA MET A 1 41.28 -108.29 66.74
C MET A 1 41.44 -107.88 65.29
N GLU A 2 40.60 -106.94 64.86
CA GLU A 2 40.99 -105.52 64.65
C GLU A 2 41.53 -105.37 63.21
N ASN A 3 41.16 -104.37 62.42
CA ASN A 3 40.32 -103.21 62.64
C ASN A 3 39.88 -102.75 61.24
N TYR A 4 38.60 -102.38 61.10
CA TYR A 4 38.16 -101.55 59.99
C TYR A 4 38.75 -100.16 60.23
N LEU A 5 39.50 -99.62 59.27
CA LEU A 5 39.77 -98.19 59.22
C LEU A 5 39.12 -97.66 57.95
N ASP A 6 37.93 -97.11 58.16
CA ASP A 6 37.38 -96.02 57.37
C ASP A 6 38.50 -95.04 57.03
N MET A 7 38.85 -94.92 55.76
CA MET A 7 39.42 -93.68 55.26
C MET A 7 38.25 -92.86 54.72
N GLN A 8 37.63 -92.11 55.63
CA GLN A 8 36.84 -90.94 55.26
C GLN A 8 37.74 -90.00 54.45
N GLU A 9 37.26 -89.61 53.27
CA GLU A 9 37.83 -88.52 52.49
C GLU A 9 37.77 -87.24 53.33
N GLU A 10 38.89 -86.79 53.87
CA GLU A 10 38.99 -85.40 54.33
C GLU A 10 39.08 -84.53 53.07
N GLU A 11 37.93 -84.03 52.62
CA GLU A 11 37.89 -82.84 51.78
C GLU A 11 38.77 -81.78 52.44
N GLN A 12 39.96 -81.53 51.89
CA GLN A 12 40.86 -80.48 52.34
C GLN A 12 40.12 -79.15 52.29
N GLN A 13 39.55 -78.74 53.42
CA GLN A 13 38.99 -77.42 53.60
C GLN A 13 40.16 -76.43 53.58
N LEU A 14 40.47 -75.92 52.39
CA LEU A 14 41.50 -74.93 52.15
C LEU A 14 41.27 -73.73 53.08
N SER A 15 42.12 -73.58 54.09
CA SER A 15 42.06 -72.48 55.05
C SER A 15 42.56 -71.17 54.43
N LEU A 16 41.96 -70.04 54.80
CA LEU A 16 42.39 -68.70 54.39
C LEU A 16 43.88 -68.42 54.68
N GLN A 17 44.42 -69.04 55.73
CA GLN A 17 45.84 -68.92 56.07
C GLN A 17 46.77 -69.62 55.06
N ASP A 18 46.33 -70.69 54.42
CA ASP A 18 47.14 -71.41 53.44
C ASP A 18 47.27 -70.60 52.14
N TYR A 19 46.21 -69.92 51.71
CA TYR A 19 46.27 -68.95 50.60
C TYR A 19 47.20 -67.76 50.89
N LEU A 20 47.16 -67.22 52.12
CA LEU A 20 48.06 -66.15 52.55
C LEU A 20 49.53 -66.59 52.55
N ARG A 21 49.80 -67.84 52.93
CA ARG A 21 51.17 -68.40 52.89
C ARG A 21 51.66 -68.57 51.45
N VAL A 22 50.81 -69.02 50.53
CA VAL A 22 51.14 -69.10 49.09
C VAL A 22 51.46 -67.71 48.51
N LEU A 23 50.64 -66.70 48.83
CA LEU A 23 50.89 -65.30 48.43
C LEU A 23 52.21 -64.76 49.00
N TYR A 24 52.51 -65.05 50.26
CA TYR A 24 53.72 -64.53 50.90
C TYR A 24 55.00 -65.20 50.38
N THR A 25 54.96 -66.50 50.09
CA THR A 25 56.10 -67.24 49.49
C THR A 25 56.32 -66.82 48.04
N GLY A 26 55.23 -66.61 47.28
CA GLY A 26 55.25 -66.17 45.88
C GLY A 26 55.42 -64.66 45.66
N ARG A 27 55.65 -63.86 46.72
CA ARG A 27 55.61 -62.39 46.65
C ARG A 27 56.47 -61.78 45.53
N TRP A 28 57.63 -62.37 45.25
CA TRP A 28 58.53 -61.87 44.20
C TRP A 28 58.01 -62.15 42.80
N ILE A 29 57.35 -63.30 42.57
CA ILE A 29 56.71 -63.62 41.28
C ILE A 29 55.52 -62.69 41.06
N ILE A 30 54.71 -62.47 42.10
CA ILE A 30 53.55 -61.56 42.06
C ILE A 30 54.00 -60.12 41.78
N VAL A 31 55.01 -59.63 42.50
CA VAL A 31 55.57 -58.28 42.30
C VAL A 31 56.20 -58.16 40.91
N ALA A 32 56.92 -59.18 40.43
CA ALA A 32 57.50 -59.16 39.09
C ALA A 32 56.42 -59.14 38.00
N SER A 33 55.39 -59.98 38.11
CA SER A 33 54.27 -59.97 37.15
C SER A 33 53.51 -58.64 37.16
N PHE A 34 53.30 -58.06 38.35
CA PHE A 34 52.67 -56.75 38.50
C PHE A 34 53.52 -55.66 37.85
N LEU A 35 54.84 -55.65 38.09
CA LEU A 35 55.76 -54.69 37.49
C LEU A 35 55.79 -54.81 35.97
N VAL A 36 55.80 -56.02 35.41
CA VAL A 36 55.78 -56.23 33.96
C VAL A 36 54.51 -55.66 33.34
N VAL A 37 53.33 -55.97 33.91
CA VAL A 37 52.06 -55.44 33.41
C VAL A 37 51.98 -53.92 33.58
N LEU A 38 52.45 -53.38 34.71
CA LEU A 38 52.49 -51.94 34.97
C LEU A 38 53.40 -51.22 33.97
N LEU A 39 54.61 -51.73 33.74
CA LEU A 39 55.55 -51.13 32.78
C LEU A 39 55.03 -51.24 31.34
N ALA A 40 54.44 -52.37 30.95
CA ALA A 40 53.84 -52.54 29.64
C ALA A 40 52.67 -51.57 29.43
N THR A 41 51.79 -51.43 30.43
CA THR A 41 50.64 -50.51 30.39
C THR A 41 51.09 -49.05 30.38
N ALA A 42 52.12 -48.71 31.17
CA ALA A 42 52.69 -47.36 31.20
C ALA A 42 53.34 -47.02 29.85
N TYR A 43 54.13 -47.94 29.28
CA TYR A 43 54.72 -47.78 27.95
C TYR A 43 53.65 -47.56 26.88
N TYR A 44 52.59 -48.36 26.88
CA TYR A 44 51.47 -48.20 25.96
C TYR A 44 50.75 -46.86 26.14
N THR A 45 50.45 -46.48 27.39
CA THR A 45 49.76 -45.23 27.72
C THR A 45 50.56 -44.00 27.29
N PHE A 46 51.88 -43.98 27.54
CA PHE A 46 52.73 -42.84 27.18
C PHE A 46 53.07 -42.78 25.67
N THR A 47 52.92 -43.88 24.92
CA THR A 47 53.20 -43.91 23.47
C THR A 47 51.96 -43.65 22.62
N THR A 48 50.76 -43.82 23.18
CA THR A 48 49.50 -43.59 22.46
C THR A 48 49.29 -42.09 22.23
N GLN A 49 48.95 -41.70 20.99
CA GLN A 49 48.69 -40.29 20.66
C GLN A 49 47.42 -39.79 21.37
N PRO A 50 47.47 -38.63 22.06
CA PRO A 50 46.29 -38.05 22.69
C PRO A 50 45.27 -37.59 21.65
N VAL A 51 43.99 -37.84 21.91
CA VAL A 51 42.88 -37.41 21.06
C VAL A 51 42.17 -36.24 21.73
N TYR A 52 42.14 -35.09 21.06
CA TYR A 52 41.46 -33.88 21.50
C TYR A 52 40.14 -33.72 20.75
N GLN A 53 39.15 -33.14 21.40
CA GLN A 53 37.82 -32.97 20.84
C GLN A 53 37.37 -31.51 20.94
N ALA A 54 36.91 -30.94 19.83
CA ALA A 54 36.23 -29.66 19.79
C ALA A 54 34.73 -29.87 19.62
N LYS A 55 33.94 -28.96 20.21
CA LYS A 55 32.48 -28.98 20.14
C LYS A 55 31.96 -27.63 19.65
N ALA A 56 31.22 -27.65 18.57
CA ALA A 56 30.46 -26.52 18.05
C ALA A 56 28.96 -26.81 18.14
N THR A 57 28.16 -25.80 18.42
CA THR A 57 26.70 -25.94 18.57
C THR A 57 26.00 -25.04 17.57
N ILE A 58 25.06 -25.58 16.81
CA ILE A 58 24.28 -24.83 15.83
C ILE A 58 22.79 -24.94 16.19
N LEU A 59 22.12 -23.78 16.26
CA LEU A 59 20.67 -23.70 16.35
C LEU A 59 20.08 -23.68 14.94
N VAL A 60 19.15 -24.59 14.66
CA VAL A 60 18.41 -24.63 13.40
C VAL A 60 17.14 -23.80 13.55
N GLU A 61 17.06 -22.69 12.84
CA GLU A 61 15.88 -21.81 12.89
C GLU A 61 14.84 -22.24 11.84
N THR A 62 13.61 -22.55 12.29
CA THR A 62 12.53 -23.05 11.42
C THR A 62 11.48 -21.99 11.05
N GLN A 63 11.72 -20.70 11.28
CA GLN A 63 10.69 -19.66 11.18
C GLN A 63 10.09 -19.54 9.76
N GLY A 64 10.88 -19.67 8.69
CA GLY A 64 10.39 -19.58 7.30
C GLY A 64 9.62 -20.82 6.80
N LEU A 65 9.88 -22.00 7.37
CA LEU A 65 9.27 -23.27 6.96
C LEU A 65 7.80 -23.39 7.38
N ARG A 66 7.38 -22.60 8.37
CA ARG A 66 6.02 -22.60 8.91
C ARG A 66 5.01 -21.94 7.96
N GLU A 67 5.45 -21.00 7.13
CA GLU A 67 4.62 -20.35 6.11
C GLU A 67 4.43 -21.25 4.88
N GLN A 68 5.43 -22.05 4.49
CA GLN A 68 5.29 -23.09 3.46
C GLN A 68 4.37 -24.23 3.88
N ALA A 69 4.37 -24.62 5.16
CA ALA A 69 3.48 -25.63 5.70
C ALA A 69 1.98 -25.26 5.62
N LEU A 70 1.64 -23.97 5.45
CA LEU A 70 0.25 -23.54 5.19
C LEU A 70 -0.25 -23.99 3.81
N PHE A 71 0.65 -24.33 2.88
CA PHE A 71 0.31 -24.69 1.50
C PHE A 71 0.35 -26.21 1.24
N ASP A 72 0.80 -27.03 2.20
CA ASP A 72 0.92 -28.48 2.03
C ASP A 72 0.28 -29.26 3.20
N VAL A 73 -0.79 -29.99 2.88
CA VAL A 73 -1.72 -30.61 3.84
C VAL A 73 -1.13 -31.89 4.48
N ASN A 74 0.02 -32.38 4.01
CA ASN A 74 0.62 -33.65 4.45
C ASN A 74 1.67 -33.53 5.58
N TYR A 75 1.86 -32.34 6.18
CA TYR A 75 2.91 -32.10 7.18
C TYR A 75 2.46 -32.38 8.63
N LEU A 76 2.44 -33.66 9.03
CA LEU A 76 2.09 -34.07 10.40
C LEU A 76 3.27 -34.09 11.39
N ASN A 77 4.54 -33.94 10.95
CA ASN A 77 5.69 -33.79 11.85
C ASN A 77 6.90 -33.05 11.22
N PRO A 78 6.84 -31.72 11.06
CA PRO A 78 7.88 -30.94 10.41
C PRO A 78 9.20 -30.86 11.20
N GLN A 79 9.19 -30.96 12.53
CA GLN A 79 10.38 -30.64 13.34
C GLN A 79 11.45 -31.74 13.30
N SER A 80 11.07 -33.00 13.50
CA SER A 80 12.04 -34.11 13.50
C SER A 80 12.68 -34.33 12.13
N THR A 81 11.89 -34.20 11.06
CA THR A 81 12.35 -34.37 9.67
C THR A 81 13.33 -33.27 9.25
N VAL A 82 13.10 -32.01 9.67
CA VAL A 82 14.01 -30.89 9.36
C VAL A 82 15.38 -31.11 10.00
N ILE A 83 15.44 -31.41 11.30
CA ILE A 83 16.74 -31.62 11.99
C ILE A 83 17.49 -32.81 11.39
N THR A 84 16.81 -33.93 11.12
CA THR A 84 17.43 -35.10 10.49
C THR A 84 17.99 -34.77 9.11
N ASN A 85 17.27 -34.00 8.29
CA ASN A 85 17.76 -33.57 6.98
C ASN A 85 19.02 -32.70 7.12
N GLN A 86 19.05 -31.76 8.07
CA GLN A 86 20.23 -30.93 8.32
C GLN A 86 21.44 -31.76 8.77
N ILE A 87 21.23 -32.83 9.57
CA ILE A 87 22.28 -33.76 9.97
C ILE A 87 22.85 -34.52 8.75
N GLU A 88 22.00 -34.97 7.84
CA GLU A 88 22.47 -35.65 6.62
C GLU A 88 23.24 -34.71 5.69
N ILE A 89 22.82 -33.43 5.60
CA ILE A 89 23.59 -32.39 4.89
C ILE A 89 24.95 -32.18 5.57
N LEU A 90 24.99 -32.15 6.90
CA LEU A 90 26.24 -32.02 7.67
C LEU A 90 27.19 -33.21 7.47
N LYS A 91 26.66 -34.42 7.27
CA LYS A 91 27.44 -35.63 6.97
C LYS A 91 27.79 -35.78 5.49
N SER A 92 27.31 -34.88 4.63
CA SER A 92 27.48 -35.03 3.19
C SER A 92 28.94 -34.87 2.75
N ARG A 93 29.34 -35.65 1.75
CA ARG A 93 30.68 -35.54 1.14
C ARG A 93 30.93 -34.14 0.57
N ASN A 94 29.91 -33.47 0.03
CA ASN A 94 30.04 -32.13 -0.52
C ASN A 94 30.42 -31.09 0.55
N LEU A 95 29.85 -31.20 1.75
CA LEU A 95 30.25 -30.35 2.86
C LEU A 95 31.71 -30.59 3.24
N ALA A 96 32.09 -31.85 3.43
CA ALA A 96 33.46 -32.20 3.80
C ALA A 96 34.48 -31.75 2.73
N GLU A 97 34.16 -31.87 1.45
CA GLU A 97 34.96 -31.33 0.34
C GLU A 97 35.14 -29.81 0.44
N ARG A 98 34.06 -29.06 0.66
CA ARG A 98 34.13 -27.60 0.85
C ARG A 98 34.99 -27.22 2.05
N VAL A 99 34.91 -27.98 3.14
CA VAL A 99 35.76 -27.78 4.32
C VAL A 99 37.23 -28.01 3.96
N VAL A 100 37.58 -29.09 3.26
CA VAL A 100 38.97 -29.32 2.82
C VAL A 100 39.48 -28.16 1.96
N LEU A 101 38.68 -27.71 0.99
CA LEU A 101 39.04 -26.59 0.12
C LEU A 101 39.20 -25.27 0.90
N ALA A 102 38.34 -25.01 1.89
CA ALA A 102 38.46 -23.84 2.75
C ALA A 102 39.76 -23.89 3.57
N LEU A 103 40.06 -25.03 4.19
CA LEU A 103 41.27 -25.25 4.97
C LEU A 103 42.55 -25.20 4.11
N GLU A 104 42.48 -25.58 2.83
CA GLU A 104 43.60 -25.48 1.90
C GLU A 104 44.02 -24.02 1.66
N THR A 105 43.06 -23.09 1.69
CA THR A 105 43.32 -21.65 1.55
C THR A 105 43.64 -20.94 2.87
N ALA A 106 43.55 -21.64 4.00
CA ALA A 106 43.72 -21.05 5.33
C ALA A 106 45.20 -20.72 5.62
N ALA A 107 45.44 -19.62 6.34
CA ALA A 107 46.79 -19.19 6.72
C ALA A 107 47.53 -20.21 7.60
N TYR A 108 46.79 -21.09 8.29
CA TYR A 108 47.33 -22.13 9.18
C TYR A 108 47.32 -23.53 8.55
N ARG A 109 47.13 -23.64 7.22
CA ARG A 109 47.12 -24.92 6.48
C ARG A 109 48.21 -25.89 6.92
N ASP A 110 49.45 -25.42 6.99
CA ASP A 110 50.62 -26.28 7.30
C ASP A 110 50.66 -26.76 8.76
N SER A 111 49.84 -26.16 9.63
CA SER A 111 49.67 -26.63 11.02
C SER A 111 48.80 -27.88 11.11
N LEU A 112 47.94 -28.13 10.12
CA LEU A 112 46.95 -29.22 10.13
C LEU A 112 47.58 -30.54 9.67
N SER A 113 47.26 -31.64 10.36
CA SER A 113 47.79 -32.98 10.05
C SER A 113 47.31 -33.52 8.71
N ILE A 114 46.12 -33.11 8.28
CA ILE A 114 45.51 -33.50 7.00
C ILE A 114 46.34 -33.10 5.77
N PHE A 115 47.14 -32.04 5.88
CA PHE A 115 48.00 -31.53 4.80
C PHE A 115 49.48 -31.90 4.96
N LYS A 116 49.83 -32.63 6.04
CA LYS A 116 51.20 -33.11 6.26
C LYS A 116 51.43 -34.42 5.52
N PRO A 117 52.67 -34.65 5.03
CA PRO A 117 53.01 -35.94 4.45
C PRO A 117 52.99 -37.04 5.51
N ASP A 118 52.64 -38.24 5.10
CA ASP A 118 52.75 -39.43 5.94
C ASP A 118 54.22 -39.80 6.25
N SER A 119 54.44 -40.86 7.04
CA SER A 119 55.80 -41.35 7.35
C SER A 119 56.61 -41.79 6.12
N ARG A 120 55.98 -41.91 4.93
CA ARG A 120 56.60 -42.26 3.66
C ARG A 120 56.82 -41.04 2.75
N GLY A 121 56.44 -39.84 3.17
CA GLY A 121 56.56 -38.62 2.39
C GLY A 121 55.40 -38.35 1.42
N ASN A 122 54.33 -39.15 1.46
CA ASN A 122 53.18 -38.99 0.56
C ASN A 122 52.15 -38.05 1.17
N TYR A 123 51.64 -37.13 0.35
CA TYR A 123 50.51 -36.28 0.73
C TYR A 123 49.19 -37.00 0.48
N LYS A 124 48.22 -36.82 1.38
CA LYS A 124 46.85 -37.30 1.20
C LYS A 124 46.24 -36.66 -0.04
N VAL A 125 45.60 -37.46 -0.89
CA VAL A 125 44.80 -36.92 -2.01
C VAL A 125 43.48 -36.35 -1.49
N LEU A 126 42.85 -35.44 -2.24
CA LEU A 126 41.59 -34.79 -1.84
C LEU A 126 40.53 -35.79 -1.34
N ARG A 127 40.39 -36.94 -2.00
CA ARG A 127 39.44 -37.98 -1.58
C ARG A 127 39.75 -38.51 -0.17
N GLU A 128 41.01 -38.79 0.13
CA GLU A 128 41.45 -39.27 1.44
C GLU A 128 41.35 -38.20 2.52
N GLN A 129 41.54 -36.93 2.16
CA GLN A 129 41.33 -35.79 3.05
C GLN A 129 39.86 -35.69 3.45
N ILE A 130 38.95 -35.81 2.46
CA ILE A 130 37.51 -35.81 2.70
C ILE A 130 37.10 -36.99 3.59
N ASP A 131 37.59 -38.19 3.27
CA ASP A 131 37.27 -39.40 4.03
C ASP A 131 37.75 -39.27 5.49
N TRP A 132 38.95 -38.71 5.68
CA TRP A 132 39.49 -38.43 7.02
C TRP A 132 38.63 -37.43 7.81
N ILE A 133 38.16 -36.34 7.19
CA ILE A 133 37.24 -35.40 7.88
C ILE A 133 35.96 -36.12 8.29
N MET A 134 35.36 -36.92 7.39
CA MET A 134 34.12 -37.63 7.67
C MET A 134 34.27 -38.66 8.79
N GLU A 135 35.41 -39.36 8.86
CA GLU A 135 35.70 -40.35 9.92
C GLU A 135 35.85 -39.71 11.31
N HIS A 136 36.40 -38.49 11.39
CA HIS A 136 36.67 -37.79 12.65
C HIS A 136 35.54 -36.84 13.07
N LEU A 137 34.51 -36.70 12.24
CA LEU A 137 33.35 -35.84 12.46
C LEU A 137 32.20 -36.64 13.07
N THR A 138 31.74 -36.22 14.24
CA THR A 138 30.56 -36.77 14.91
C THR A 138 29.49 -35.70 15.04
N ILE A 139 28.27 -36.00 14.56
CA ILE A 139 27.14 -35.06 14.58
C ILE A 139 25.99 -35.72 15.33
N ILE A 140 25.50 -35.03 16.36
CA ILE A 140 24.36 -35.49 17.17
C ILE A 140 23.32 -34.37 17.31
N SER A 141 22.03 -34.71 17.18
CA SER A 141 20.94 -33.83 17.62
C SER A 141 20.76 -33.98 19.13
N LYS A 142 20.56 -32.86 19.83
CA LYS A 142 20.09 -32.92 21.21
C LYS A 142 18.59 -33.21 21.22
N PRO A 143 18.12 -34.27 21.90
CA PRO A 143 16.69 -34.59 22.00
C PRO A 143 15.89 -33.39 22.49
N GLU A 144 14.69 -33.21 21.96
CA GLU A 144 13.76 -32.14 22.35
C GLU A 144 14.29 -30.70 22.14
N THR A 145 15.29 -30.53 21.26
CA THR A 145 15.84 -29.21 20.92
C THR A 145 16.13 -29.10 19.43
N ASP A 146 16.08 -27.88 18.90
CA ASP A 146 16.51 -27.57 17.52
C ASP A 146 18.04 -27.38 17.42
N ILE A 147 18.79 -28.07 18.28
CA ILE A 147 20.22 -27.91 18.43
C ILE A 147 20.97 -29.12 17.88
N ILE A 148 21.90 -28.85 16.97
CA ILE A 148 22.87 -29.82 16.45
C ILE A 148 24.22 -29.56 17.11
N GLU A 149 24.77 -30.58 17.75
CA GLU A 149 26.13 -30.58 18.30
C GLU A 149 27.08 -31.25 17.29
N ILE A 150 28.06 -30.48 16.85
CA ILE A 150 29.12 -30.90 15.94
C ILE A 150 30.37 -31.13 16.77
N THR A 151 30.90 -32.34 16.70
CA THR A 151 32.10 -32.77 17.39
C THR A 151 33.17 -33.12 16.36
N PHE A 152 34.38 -32.61 16.54
CA PHE A 152 35.53 -33.00 15.72
C PHE A 152 36.70 -33.47 16.59
N ALA A 153 37.26 -34.64 16.28
CA ALA A 153 38.38 -35.24 17.01
C ALA A 153 39.70 -35.10 16.23
N ALA A 154 40.76 -34.61 16.86
CA ALA A 154 42.07 -34.43 16.23
C ALA A 154 43.24 -34.68 17.18
N SER A 155 44.45 -34.72 16.62
CA SER A 155 45.70 -34.98 17.38
C SER A 155 46.17 -33.76 18.17
N THR A 156 45.68 -32.57 17.84
CA THR A 156 46.01 -31.33 18.56
C THR A 156 44.75 -30.53 18.90
N PRO A 157 44.73 -29.78 20.03
CA PRO A 157 43.59 -28.95 20.40
C PRO A 157 43.28 -27.88 19.35
N PHE A 158 44.33 -27.30 18.75
CA PHE A 158 44.21 -26.29 17.71
C PHE A 158 43.53 -26.83 16.46
N GLU A 159 44.01 -27.98 15.95
CA GLU A 159 43.41 -28.63 14.78
C GLU A 159 41.95 -29.01 15.03
N ALA A 160 41.64 -29.56 16.21
CA ALA A 160 40.26 -29.90 16.55
C ALA A 160 39.34 -28.68 16.48
N ALA A 161 39.78 -27.56 17.07
CA ALA A 161 39.03 -26.32 17.10
C ALA A 161 38.84 -25.70 15.72
N GLU A 162 39.91 -25.56 14.94
CA GLU A 162 39.86 -24.93 13.62
C GLU A 162 39.00 -25.72 12.64
N ILE A 163 39.17 -27.05 12.59
CA ILE A 163 38.36 -27.89 11.68
C ILE A 163 36.90 -27.92 12.14
N GLY A 164 36.64 -28.04 13.44
CA GLY A 164 35.28 -27.99 13.98
C GLY A 164 34.56 -26.66 13.68
N ASN A 165 35.28 -25.54 13.79
CA ASN A 165 34.78 -24.22 13.42
C ASN A 165 34.53 -24.12 11.91
N GLU A 166 35.43 -24.64 11.08
CA GLU A 166 35.30 -24.57 9.64
C GLU A 166 34.12 -25.41 9.12
N VAL A 167 33.88 -26.59 9.70
CA VAL A 167 32.68 -27.39 9.42
C VAL A 167 31.40 -26.58 9.72
N ALA A 168 31.34 -25.93 10.88
CA ALA A 168 30.18 -25.12 11.27
C ALA A 168 29.98 -23.90 10.34
N ASN A 169 31.07 -23.22 9.98
CA ASN A 169 31.04 -22.06 9.09
C ASN A 169 30.62 -22.45 7.67
N THR A 170 31.20 -23.50 7.12
CA THR A 170 30.88 -24.04 5.80
C THR A 170 29.41 -24.48 5.74
N PHE A 171 28.90 -25.14 6.79
CA PHE A 171 27.49 -25.51 6.85
C PHE A 171 26.56 -24.30 6.86
N ARG A 172 26.88 -23.28 7.67
CA ARG A 172 26.10 -22.03 7.71
C ARG A 172 26.06 -21.35 6.34
N GLN A 173 27.18 -21.33 5.64
CA GLN A 173 27.28 -20.75 4.30
C GLN A 173 26.48 -21.56 3.27
N LEU A 174 26.60 -22.89 3.30
CA LEU A 174 25.86 -23.79 2.42
C LEU A 174 24.34 -23.68 2.64
N ASN A 175 23.90 -23.62 3.90
CA ASN A 175 22.49 -23.45 4.24
C ASN A 175 21.96 -22.10 3.71
N LYS A 176 22.74 -21.02 3.82
CA LYS A 176 22.39 -19.72 3.21
C LYS A 176 22.26 -19.80 1.69
N GLU A 177 23.15 -20.51 1.00
CA GLU A 177 23.08 -20.74 -0.45
C GLU A 177 21.82 -21.50 -0.86
N TYR A 178 21.45 -22.55 -0.11
CA TYR A 178 20.22 -23.29 -0.35
C TYR A 178 18.98 -22.44 -0.12
N ASN A 179 18.90 -21.72 1.00
CA ASN A 179 17.76 -20.84 1.29
C ASN A 179 17.59 -19.79 0.19
N LEU A 180 18.68 -19.16 -0.27
CA LEU A 180 18.62 -18.18 -1.36
C LEU A 180 18.16 -18.78 -2.69
N THR A 181 18.50 -20.04 -2.96
CA THR A 181 18.06 -20.76 -4.16
C THR A 181 16.56 -21.05 -4.09
N GLU A 182 16.10 -21.56 -2.96
CA GLU A 182 14.69 -21.81 -2.69
C GLU A 182 13.83 -20.54 -2.81
N PHE A 183 14.31 -19.40 -2.28
CA PHE A 183 13.61 -18.11 -2.43
C PHE A 183 13.49 -17.67 -3.90
N LYS A 184 14.52 -17.91 -4.72
CA LYS A 184 14.45 -17.61 -6.15
C LYS A 184 13.43 -18.50 -6.85
N ASP A 185 13.40 -19.78 -6.53
CA ASP A 185 12.46 -20.74 -7.11
C ASP A 185 11.02 -20.42 -6.71
N LEU A 186 10.78 -20.08 -5.44
CA LEU A 186 9.48 -19.60 -4.96
C LEU A 186 9.05 -18.33 -5.69
N ARG A 187 9.94 -17.34 -5.83
CA ARG A 187 9.63 -16.11 -6.59
C ARG A 187 9.24 -16.44 -8.02
N ASN A 188 10.00 -17.29 -8.71
CA ASN A 188 9.71 -17.69 -10.08
C ASN A 188 8.37 -18.42 -10.19
N PHE A 189 8.04 -19.30 -9.24
CA PHE A 189 6.74 -19.96 -9.15
C PHE A 189 5.60 -18.96 -8.95
N LEU A 190 5.75 -18.01 -8.01
CA LEU A 190 4.74 -16.98 -7.74
C LEU A 190 4.55 -16.05 -8.94
N GLU A 191 5.63 -15.65 -9.62
CA GLU A 191 5.55 -14.87 -10.87
C GLU A 191 4.78 -15.62 -11.96
N PHE A 192 5.03 -16.93 -12.12
CA PHE A 192 4.31 -17.77 -13.07
C PHE A 192 2.82 -17.86 -12.71
N GLN A 193 2.49 -18.09 -11.43
CA GLN A 193 1.11 -18.15 -10.96
C GLN A 193 0.39 -16.81 -11.12
N LEU A 194 1.07 -15.71 -10.84
CA LEU A 194 0.52 -14.37 -10.99
C LEU A 194 0.17 -14.08 -12.46
N ARG A 195 1.08 -14.43 -13.39
CA ARG A 195 0.81 -14.31 -14.83
C ARG A 195 -0.40 -15.14 -15.24
N LYS A 196 -0.44 -16.41 -14.85
CA LYS A 196 -1.55 -17.32 -15.16
C LYS A 196 -2.88 -16.79 -14.61
N LYS A 197 -2.91 -16.33 -13.36
CA LYS A 197 -4.13 -15.77 -12.75
C LYS A 197 -4.56 -14.44 -13.35
N SER A 198 -3.61 -13.59 -13.75
CA SER A 198 -3.92 -12.36 -14.48
C SER A 198 -4.54 -12.65 -15.84
N GLU A 199 -4.07 -13.67 -16.55
CA GLU A 199 -4.67 -14.11 -17.81
C GLU A 199 -6.07 -14.71 -17.62
N GLU A 200 -6.27 -15.56 -16.61
CA GLU A 200 -7.59 -16.10 -16.25
C GLU A 200 -8.58 -14.98 -15.87
N LEU A 201 -8.13 -13.99 -15.09
CA LEU A 201 -8.93 -12.82 -14.73
C LEU A 201 -9.30 -12.00 -15.97
N ARG A 202 -8.32 -11.68 -16.83
CA ARG A 202 -8.54 -10.93 -18.06
C ARG A 202 -9.55 -11.62 -18.97
N LYS A 203 -9.46 -12.95 -19.13
CA LYS A 203 -10.47 -13.72 -19.89
C LYS A 203 -11.87 -13.60 -19.26
N SER A 204 -11.96 -13.69 -17.94
CA SER A 204 -13.24 -13.56 -17.21
C SER A 204 -13.82 -12.14 -17.34
N GLU A 205 -12.97 -11.12 -17.28
CA GLU A 205 -13.36 -9.71 -17.49
C GLU A 205 -13.82 -9.45 -18.93
N ASP A 206 -13.13 -10.02 -19.92
CA ASP A 206 -13.52 -9.90 -21.33
C ASP A 206 -14.87 -10.61 -21.58
N ILE A 207 -15.09 -11.80 -21.01
CA ILE A 207 -16.41 -12.50 -21.05
C ILE A 207 -17.50 -11.63 -20.41
N LEU A 208 -17.23 -11.07 -19.23
CA LEU A 208 -18.19 -10.19 -18.55
C LEU A 208 -18.48 -8.92 -19.34
N ARG A 209 -17.47 -8.35 -20.01
CA ARG A 209 -17.62 -7.17 -20.87
C ARG A 209 -18.53 -7.47 -22.05
N VAL A 210 -18.27 -8.55 -22.79
CA VAL A 210 -19.11 -8.98 -23.92
C VAL A 210 -20.55 -9.25 -23.46
N TYR A 211 -20.73 -9.98 -22.35
CA TYR A 211 -22.05 -10.21 -21.78
C TYR A 211 -22.79 -8.90 -21.44
N ARG A 212 -22.09 -7.91 -20.87
CA ARG A 212 -22.68 -6.59 -20.57
C ARG A 212 -23.01 -5.79 -21.82
N GLU A 213 -22.24 -5.92 -22.89
CA GLU A 213 -22.52 -5.28 -24.19
C GLU A 213 -23.74 -5.91 -24.87
N ASP A 214 -23.80 -7.25 -24.92
CA ASP A 214 -24.90 -8.02 -25.52
C ASP A 214 -26.23 -7.79 -24.79
N GLU A 215 -26.22 -7.86 -23.46
CA GLU A 215 -27.40 -7.62 -22.62
C GLU A 215 -27.70 -6.12 -22.44
N LYS A 216 -26.92 -5.22 -23.07
CA LYS A 216 -27.05 -3.76 -22.94
C LYS A 216 -27.01 -3.28 -21.48
N LEU A 217 -26.35 -4.02 -20.60
CA LEU A 217 -26.15 -3.73 -19.18
C LEU A 217 -24.96 -2.79 -18.94
N VAL A 218 -24.67 -1.90 -19.89
CA VAL A 218 -23.61 -0.90 -19.77
C VAL A 218 -24.02 0.09 -18.67
N SER A 219 -23.62 -0.20 -17.44
CA SER A 219 -23.84 0.67 -16.30
C SER A 219 -23.05 1.95 -16.50
N LEU A 220 -23.74 3.06 -16.72
CA LEU A 220 -23.13 4.38 -16.69
C LEU A 220 -22.47 4.57 -15.31
N SER A 221 -21.19 4.95 -15.30
CA SER A 221 -20.46 5.27 -14.07
C SER A 221 -21.22 6.33 -13.26
N ASP A 222 -21.07 6.34 -11.95
CA ASP A 222 -21.78 7.30 -11.09
C ASP A 222 -21.46 8.76 -11.50
N ARG A 223 -20.25 9.01 -12.00
CA ARG A 223 -19.84 10.32 -12.54
C ARG A 223 -20.59 10.69 -13.82
N THR A 224 -20.86 9.72 -14.70
CA THR A 224 -21.64 9.96 -15.93
C THR A 224 -23.10 10.22 -15.61
N ARG A 225 -23.68 9.52 -14.62
CA ARG A 225 -25.04 9.80 -14.12
C ARG A 225 -25.15 11.20 -13.50
N GLU A 226 -24.15 11.62 -12.72
CA GLU A 226 -24.10 12.97 -12.15
C GLU A 226 -24.07 14.05 -13.25
N LEU A 227 -23.24 13.87 -14.29
CA LEU A 227 -23.16 14.81 -15.41
C LEU A 227 -24.46 14.89 -16.20
N ILE A 228 -25.10 13.76 -16.52
CA ILE A 228 -26.39 13.75 -17.20
C ILE A 228 -27.46 14.44 -16.35
N SER A 229 -27.47 14.21 -15.03
CA SER A 229 -28.40 14.89 -14.12
C SER A 229 -28.18 16.40 -14.09
N ARG A 230 -26.92 16.86 -14.10
CA ARG A 230 -26.60 18.30 -14.14
C ARG A 230 -27.03 18.93 -15.47
N VAL A 231 -26.74 18.28 -16.60
CA VAL A 231 -27.17 18.76 -17.93
C VAL A 231 -28.70 18.83 -18.00
N GLY A 232 -29.40 17.79 -17.53
CA GLY A 232 -30.87 17.78 -17.48
C GLY A 232 -31.44 18.87 -16.59
N GLN A 233 -30.83 19.14 -15.43
CA GLN A 233 -31.26 20.22 -14.54
C GLN A 233 -31.01 21.61 -15.16
N SER A 234 -29.85 21.82 -15.81
CA SER A 234 -29.55 23.06 -16.51
C SER A 234 -30.47 23.27 -17.72
N GLN A 235 -30.83 22.22 -18.45
CA GLN A 235 -31.78 22.30 -19.56
C GLN A 235 -33.19 22.66 -19.08
N ALA A 236 -33.66 22.05 -17.98
CA ALA A 236 -34.95 22.40 -17.37
C ALA A 236 -34.98 23.85 -16.87
N GLU A 237 -33.88 24.33 -16.28
CA GLU A 237 -33.74 25.74 -15.86
C GLU A 237 -33.72 26.70 -17.06
N LEU A 238 -33.06 26.31 -18.15
CA LEU A 238 -33.02 27.06 -19.40
C LEU A 238 -34.42 27.22 -20.00
N GLU A 239 -35.17 26.11 -20.12
CA GLU A 239 -36.55 26.11 -20.63
C GLU A 239 -37.49 26.94 -19.76
N ALA A 240 -37.43 26.79 -18.43
CA ALA A 240 -38.23 27.58 -17.50
C ALA A 240 -37.92 29.09 -17.63
N THR A 241 -36.65 29.46 -17.79
CA THR A 241 -36.23 30.85 -17.97
C THR A 241 -36.69 31.41 -19.33
N MET A 242 -36.67 30.60 -20.40
CA MET A 242 -37.20 31.00 -21.72
C MET A 242 -38.70 31.28 -21.67
N VAL A 243 -39.48 30.39 -21.04
CA VAL A 243 -40.93 30.59 -20.86
C VAL A 243 -41.21 31.83 -20.01
N GLY A 244 -40.44 32.05 -18.95
CA GLY A 244 -40.54 33.25 -18.12
C GLY A 244 -40.26 34.54 -18.90
N LEU A 245 -39.22 34.53 -19.74
CA LEU A 245 -38.87 35.66 -20.62
C LEU A 245 -40.01 35.98 -21.60
N GLU A 246 -40.57 34.96 -22.26
CA GLU A 246 -41.70 35.12 -23.19
C GLU A 246 -42.92 35.72 -22.48
N GLY A 247 -43.25 35.20 -21.30
CA GLY A 247 -44.33 35.74 -20.47
C GLY A 247 -44.10 37.20 -20.05
N ALA A 248 -42.87 37.57 -19.68
CA ALA A 248 -42.53 38.94 -19.33
C ALA A 248 -42.60 39.89 -20.54
N GLN A 249 -42.19 39.44 -21.73
CA GLN A 249 -42.30 40.19 -22.98
C GLN A 249 -43.76 40.46 -23.37
N GLU A 250 -44.64 39.48 -23.25
CA GLU A 250 -46.07 39.67 -23.54
C GLU A 250 -46.75 40.59 -22.51
N ARG A 251 -46.39 40.50 -21.22
CA ARG A 251 -46.85 41.47 -20.22
C ARG A 251 -46.41 42.89 -20.58
N LYS A 252 -45.15 43.06 -20.99
CA LYS A 252 -44.61 44.36 -21.40
C LYS A 252 -45.39 44.93 -22.59
N ARG A 253 -45.61 44.10 -23.63
CA ARG A 253 -46.38 44.49 -24.82
C ARG A 253 -47.80 44.94 -24.49
N ASN A 254 -48.48 44.22 -23.59
CA ASN A 254 -49.82 44.59 -23.15
C ASN A 254 -49.83 45.93 -22.39
N LEU A 255 -48.87 46.15 -21.49
CA LEU A 255 -48.75 47.42 -20.76
C LEU A 255 -48.36 48.59 -21.67
N GLU A 256 -47.49 48.38 -22.65
CA GLU A 256 -47.15 49.39 -23.67
C GLU A 256 -48.39 49.78 -24.48
N LYS A 257 -49.24 48.81 -24.86
CA LYS A 257 -50.51 49.09 -25.53
C LYS A 257 -51.45 49.92 -24.65
N GLN A 258 -51.60 49.57 -23.37
CA GLN A 258 -52.41 50.35 -22.42
C GLN A 258 -51.85 51.77 -22.22
N LEU A 259 -50.53 51.90 -22.20
CA LEU A 259 -49.85 53.19 -22.08
C LEU A 259 -50.11 54.06 -23.31
N ASP A 260 -50.08 53.50 -24.52
CA ASP A 260 -50.36 54.24 -25.75
C ASP A 260 -51.84 54.62 -25.87
N GLU A 261 -52.76 53.74 -25.50
CA GLU A 261 -54.19 54.06 -25.40
C GLU A 261 -54.43 55.19 -24.40
N ARG A 262 -53.79 55.13 -23.23
CA ARG A 262 -53.87 56.19 -22.21
C ARG A 262 -53.26 57.50 -22.70
N ARG A 263 -52.14 57.46 -23.42
CA ARG A 263 -51.53 58.65 -24.05
C ARG A 263 -52.45 59.29 -25.08
N GLN A 264 -53.17 58.50 -25.89
CA GLN A 264 -54.14 59.02 -26.85
C GLN A 264 -55.36 59.63 -26.16
N GLN A 265 -55.87 59.03 -25.08
CA GLN A 265 -56.94 59.59 -24.26
C GLN A 265 -56.49 60.92 -23.61
N LEU A 266 -55.31 60.94 -23.00
CA LEU A 266 -54.70 62.15 -22.45
C LEU A 266 -54.50 63.22 -23.51
N ALA A 267 -54.02 62.87 -24.70
CA ALA A 267 -53.87 63.83 -25.80
C ALA A 267 -55.22 64.41 -26.24
N THR A 268 -56.30 63.63 -26.20
CA THR A 268 -57.66 64.07 -26.56
C THR A 268 -58.28 64.95 -25.46
N GLU A 269 -58.08 64.59 -24.19
CA GLU A 269 -58.50 65.38 -23.01
C GLU A 269 -57.71 66.70 -22.89
N VAL A 270 -56.41 66.68 -23.18
CA VAL A 270 -55.50 67.84 -23.12
C VAL A 270 -55.56 68.70 -24.39
N SER A 271 -56.01 68.18 -25.55
CA SER A 271 -56.25 69.00 -26.76
C SER A 271 -57.36 70.05 -26.57
N GLN A 272 -58.17 69.93 -25.51
CA GLN A 272 -59.13 70.96 -25.10
C GLN A 272 -58.51 72.03 -24.18
N ILE A 273 -57.29 71.81 -23.67
CA ILE A 273 -56.55 72.70 -22.77
C ILE A 273 -55.08 72.74 -23.23
N SER A 274 -54.84 73.41 -24.35
CA SER A 274 -53.52 73.44 -25.00
C SER A 274 -52.45 74.13 -24.14
N SER A 275 -51.61 73.36 -23.44
CA SER A 275 -50.27 73.82 -23.02
C SER A 275 -49.20 73.12 -23.86
N PRO A 276 -48.62 73.79 -24.87
CA PRO A 276 -47.47 73.27 -25.65
C PRO A 276 -46.28 72.85 -24.76
N LEU A 277 -46.18 73.41 -23.55
CA LEU A 277 -45.13 73.10 -22.59
C LEU A 277 -45.27 71.68 -22.01
N LEU A 278 -46.51 71.20 -21.78
CA LEU A 278 -46.73 69.86 -21.23
C LEU A 278 -46.25 68.76 -22.20
N VAL A 279 -46.53 68.93 -23.50
CA VAL A 279 -46.10 68.00 -24.54
C VAL A 279 -44.58 67.96 -24.67
N GLU A 280 -43.92 69.12 -24.55
CA GLU A 280 -42.45 69.19 -24.61
C GLU A 280 -41.80 68.53 -23.39
N LEU A 281 -42.33 68.78 -22.19
CA LEU A 281 -41.85 68.12 -20.96
C LEU A 281 -42.06 66.60 -20.99
N GLN A 282 -43.15 66.10 -21.61
CA GLN A 282 -43.37 64.66 -21.80
C GLN A 282 -42.35 64.03 -22.75
N LYS A 283 -42.01 64.73 -23.86
CA LYS A 283 -40.96 64.29 -24.77
C LYS A 283 -39.59 64.28 -24.10
N GLU A 284 -39.28 65.31 -23.31
CA GLU A 284 -38.03 65.38 -22.54
C GLU A 284 -37.95 64.23 -21.52
N TYR A 285 -39.04 63.96 -20.78
CA TYR A 285 -39.12 62.85 -19.84
C TYR A 285 -38.88 61.50 -20.52
N ALA A 286 -39.59 61.22 -21.63
CA ALA A 286 -39.43 59.98 -22.38
C ALA A 286 -38.01 59.80 -22.92
N ARG A 287 -37.37 60.89 -23.37
CA ARG A 287 -35.98 60.87 -23.84
C ARG A 287 -35.00 60.52 -22.71
N LEU A 288 -35.13 61.17 -21.55
CA LEU A 288 -34.24 60.92 -20.40
C LEU A 288 -34.41 59.51 -19.83
N VAL A 289 -35.64 59.00 -19.78
CA VAL A 289 -35.92 57.62 -19.37
C VAL A 289 -35.27 56.62 -20.34
N ASN A 290 -35.42 56.81 -21.65
CA ASN A 290 -34.78 55.96 -22.65
C ASN A 290 -33.25 56.00 -22.58
N GLU A 291 -32.68 57.18 -22.34
CA GLU A 291 -31.22 57.35 -22.17
C GLU A 291 -30.71 56.58 -20.94
N LYS A 292 -31.43 56.66 -19.82
CA LYS A 292 -31.12 55.89 -18.60
C LYS A 292 -31.18 54.38 -18.85
N VAL A 293 -32.23 53.88 -19.49
CA VAL A 293 -32.42 52.45 -19.80
C VAL A 293 -31.33 51.93 -20.74
N LYS A 294 -30.90 52.74 -21.71
CA LYS A 294 -29.77 52.42 -22.59
C LYS A 294 -28.47 52.33 -21.80
N TYR A 295 -28.24 53.24 -20.86
CA TYR A 295 -27.08 53.22 -19.99
C TYR A 295 -27.05 51.99 -19.08
N GLU A 296 -28.18 51.63 -18.49
CA GLU A 296 -28.33 50.40 -17.68
C GLU A 296 -28.08 49.12 -18.50
N SER A 297 -28.45 49.11 -19.79
CA SER A 297 -28.18 47.96 -20.67
C SER A 297 -26.72 47.77 -21.04
N LEU A 298 -25.96 48.84 -21.22
CA LEU A 298 -24.53 48.75 -21.54
C LEU A 298 -23.74 48.12 -20.38
N ILE A 299 -24.20 48.33 -19.15
CA ILE A 299 -23.56 47.83 -17.92
C ILE A 299 -23.87 46.35 -17.69
N ALA A 300 -25.07 45.90 -18.05
CA ALA A 300 -25.38 44.47 -18.04
C ALA A 300 -24.49 43.67 -19.02
N GLN A 301 -23.90 44.34 -20.03
CA GLN A 301 -23.00 43.74 -21.01
C GLN A 301 -21.50 43.91 -20.70
N GLU A 302 -21.08 45.04 -20.12
CA GLU A 302 -19.67 45.34 -19.85
C GLU A 302 -19.29 45.17 -18.36
N ARG A 303 -18.41 44.21 -18.06
CA ARG A 303 -17.92 43.90 -16.70
C ARG A 303 -16.89 44.87 -16.12
N THR A 304 -16.61 46.00 -16.79
CA THR A 304 -15.36 46.78 -16.60
C THR A 304 -15.56 48.25 -16.23
N ILE A 305 -16.75 48.67 -15.80
CA ILE A 305 -17.01 50.07 -15.42
C ILE A 305 -16.91 50.24 -13.90
N ASP A 306 -16.16 51.25 -13.45
CA ASP A 306 -15.93 51.57 -12.03
C ASP A 306 -17.28 51.88 -11.31
N PRO A 307 -17.66 51.10 -10.27
CA PRO A 307 -18.97 51.21 -9.61
C PRO A 307 -19.32 52.63 -9.14
N LYS A 308 -18.31 53.42 -8.75
CA LYS A 308 -18.52 54.73 -8.12
C LYS A 308 -18.85 55.83 -9.13
N VAL A 309 -18.30 55.74 -10.34
CA VAL A 309 -18.60 56.67 -11.45
C VAL A 309 -19.99 56.39 -12.00
N TYR A 310 -20.37 55.12 -12.05
CA TYR A 310 -21.69 54.67 -12.48
C TYR A 310 -22.81 55.13 -11.54
N GLU A 311 -22.67 54.91 -10.23
CA GLU A 311 -23.68 55.34 -9.25
C GLU A 311 -23.94 56.85 -9.34
N LEU A 312 -22.88 57.63 -9.61
CA LEU A 312 -22.99 59.07 -9.78
C LEU A 312 -23.79 59.45 -11.04
N GLU A 313 -23.51 58.81 -12.18
CA GLU A 313 -24.22 59.10 -13.43
C GLU A 313 -25.68 58.65 -13.38
N LEU A 314 -25.97 57.47 -12.82
CA LEU A 314 -27.35 57.04 -12.58
C LEU A 314 -28.10 57.97 -11.64
N LYS A 315 -27.44 58.44 -10.59
CA LYS A 315 -28.01 59.40 -9.64
C LYS A 315 -28.28 60.74 -10.33
N ASN A 316 -27.39 61.18 -11.22
CA ASN A 316 -27.56 62.38 -12.02
C ASN A 316 -28.76 62.25 -12.98
N GLN A 317 -28.82 61.19 -13.78
CA GLN A 317 -29.94 60.92 -14.68
C GLN A 317 -31.27 60.78 -13.91
N SER A 318 -31.27 60.08 -12.77
CA SER A 318 -32.44 59.98 -11.90
C SER A 318 -32.85 61.33 -11.31
N GLY A 319 -31.89 62.20 -10.99
CA GLY A 319 -32.13 63.58 -10.56
C GLY A 319 -32.78 64.43 -11.66
N ARG A 320 -32.28 64.32 -12.90
CA ARG A 320 -32.85 65.00 -14.08
C ARG A 320 -34.27 64.54 -14.36
N ILE A 321 -34.52 63.23 -14.31
CA ILE A 321 -35.86 62.63 -14.46
C ILE A 321 -36.81 63.18 -13.38
N ARG A 322 -36.39 63.21 -12.11
CA ARG A 322 -37.20 63.79 -11.02
C ARG A 322 -37.50 65.27 -11.24
N ALA A 323 -36.52 66.05 -11.70
CA ALA A 323 -36.71 67.46 -11.98
C ALA A 323 -37.74 67.69 -13.09
N VAL A 324 -37.70 66.90 -14.16
CA VAL A 324 -38.71 66.95 -15.23
C VAL A 324 -40.07 66.43 -14.75
N GLN A 325 -40.12 65.39 -13.91
CA GLN A 325 -41.37 64.92 -13.28
C GLN A 325 -42.02 65.99 -12.42
N GLN A 326 -41.22 66.71 -11.63
CA GLN A 326 -41.74 67.77 -10.76
C GLN A 326 -42.32 68.91 -11.61
N ARG A 327 -41.65 69.31 -12.69
CA ARG A 327 -42.18 70.30 -13.64
C ARG A 327 -43.43 69.82 -14.37
N LEU A 328 -43.48 68.54 -14.76
CA LEU A 328 -44.68 67.92 -15.33
C LEU A 328 -45.85 67.96 -14.36
N GLN A 329 -45.59 67.67 -13.09
CA GLN A 329 -46.60 67.68 -12.04
C GLN A 329 -47.09 69.10 -11.73
N GLU A 330 -46.19 70.08 -11.67
CA GLU A 330 -46.52 71.49 -11.48
C GLU A 330 -47.36 72.05 -12.64
N GLU A 331 -46.98 71.75 -13.89
CA GLU A 331 -47.72 72.16 -15.08
C GLU A 331 -49.06 71.42 -15.18
N ALA A 332 -49.10 70.14 -14.83
CA ALA A 332 -50.35 69.36 -14.79
C ALA A 332 -51.28 69.80 -13.68
N GLN A 333 -50.78 70.18 -12.50
CA GLN A 333 -51.59 70.76 -11.43
C GLN A 333 -52.12 72.15 -11.79
N ARG A 334 -51.34 72.96 -12.53
CA ARG A 334 -51.85 74.20 -13.15
C ARG A 334 -53.02 73.93 -14.09
N ILE A 335 -52.91 72.90 -14.92
CA ILE A 335 -53.95 72.49 -15.87
C ILE A 335 -55.17 71.91 -15.14
N ALA A 336 -54.95 71.02 -14.16
CA ALA A 336 -56.00 70.37 -13.37
C ALA A 336 -56.76 71.33 -12.44
N ASN A 337 -56.11 72.36 -11.89
CA ASN A 337 -56.79 73.41 -11.11
C ASN A 337 -57.73 74.26 -11.99
N THR A 338 -57.52 74.26 -13.32
CA THR A 338 -58.36 74.95 -14.30
C THR A 338 -59.53 74.07 -14.78
N SER A 339 -59.49 72.76 -14.56
CA SER A 339 -60.51 71.81 -15.00
C SER A 339 -60.55 70.66 -14.01
N MET A 340 -61.53 70.68 -13.09
CA MET A 340 -61.73 69.72 -11.99
C MET A 340 -61.74 68.24 -12.46
N VAL A 341 -60.57 67.67 -12.71
CA VAL A 341 -60.35 66.26 -13.10
C VAL A 341 -59.21 65.70 -12.25
N SER A 342 -59.40 64.49 -11.71
CA SER A 342 -58.39 63.77 -10.92
C SER A 342 -57.12 63.53 -11.73
N ASP A 343 -55.94 63.72 -11.11
CA ASP A 343 -54.60 63.74 -11.75
C ASP A 343 -54.40 62.65 -12.83
N PRO A 344 -54.55 63.01 -14.11
CA PRO A 344 -54.53 62.04 -15.20
C PRO A 344 -53.15 61.39 -15.42
N LEU A 345 -52.08 61.99 -14.87
CA LEU A 345 -50.69 61.59 -15.08
C LEU A 345 -50.24 60.46 -14.16
N GLN A 346 -50.86 60.29 -12.99
CA GLN A 346 -50.42 59.29 -12.02
C GLN A 346 -50.56 57.86 -12.55
N ILE A 347 -51.61 57.58 -13.32
CA ILE A 347 -51.84 56.29 -13.98
C ILE A 347 -50.77 56.03 -15.06
N ALA A 348 -50.42 57.04 -15.85
CA ALA A 348 -49.37 56.92 -16.87
C ALA A 348 -47.98 56.70 -16.23
N GLN A 349 -47.70 57.35 -15.09
CA GLN A 349 -46.45 57.15 -14.35
C GLN A 349 -46.33 55.74 -13.77
N ASN A 350 -47.42 55.18 -13.24
CA ASN A 350 -47.44 53.80 -12.74
C ASN A 350 -47.20 52.78 -13.88
N LEU A 351 -47.87 52.95 -15.01
CA LEU A 351 -47.68 52.10 -16.20
C LEU A 351 -46.23 52.16 -16.71
N ILE A 352 -45.61 53.33 -16.74
CA ILE A 352 -44.20 53.49 -17.12
C ILE A 352 -43.28 52.76 -16.12
N GLY A 353 -43.56 52.88 -14.82
CA GLY A 353 -42.81 52.16 -13.79
C GLY A 353 -42.87 50.64 -13.95
N GLU A 354 -44.05 50.08 -14.24
CA GLU A 354 -44.24 48.65 -14.48
C GLU A 354 -43.56 48.16 -15.77
N VAL A 355 -43.62 48.95 -16.86
CA VAL A 355 -42.91 48.64 -18.11
C VAL A 355 -41.39 48.60 -17.89
N LEU A 356 -40.83 49.53 -17.12
CA LEU A 356 -39.40 49.56 -16.79
C LEU A 356 -38.98 48.38 -15.90
N ALA A 357 -39.83 47.98 -14.96
CA ALA A 357 -39.59 46.78 -14.14
C ALA A 357 -39.55 45.51 -14.98
N LEU A 358 -40.51 45.34 -15.90
CA LEU A 358 -40.51 44.21 -16.84
C LEU A 358 -39.32 44.24 -17.80
N GLU A 359 -38.86 45.41 -18.24
CA GLU A 359 -37.68 45.50 -19.08
C GLU A 359 -36.40 45.04 -18.35
N THR A 360 -36.31 45.33 -17.06
CA THR A 360 -35.23 44.84 -16.19
C THR A 360 -35.30 43.32 -16.04
N GLU A 361 -36.50 42.76 -15.83
CA GLU A 361 -36.74 41.31 -15.75
C GLU A 361 -36.39 40.59 -17.07
N ILE A 362 -36.78 41.17 -18.22
CA ILE A 362 -36.48 40.65 -19.56
C ILE A 362 -34.98 40.62 -19.82
N LYS A 363 -34.25 41.69 -19.50
CA LYS A 363 -32.78 41.74 -19.66
C LYS A 363 -32.08 40.74 -18.73
N GLY A 364 -32.53 40.64 -17.48
CA GLY A 364 -32.01 39.65 -16.52
C GLY A 364 -32.23 38.20 -16.98
N SER A 365 -33.43 37.90 -17.48
CA SER A 365 -33.78 36.57 -18.01
C SER A 365 -32.98 36.23 -19.27
N SER A 366 -32.78 37.19 -20.17
CA SER A 366 -31.94 37.04 -21.36
C SER A 366 -30.48 36.75 -21.02
N ALA A 367 -29.91 37.47 -20.04
CA ALA A 367 -28.55 37.21 -19.55
C ALA A 367 -28.41 35.80 -18.94
N ARG A 368 -29.40 35.35 -18.16
CA ARG A 368 -29.43 34.01 -17.57
C ARG A 368 -29.53 32.91 -18.63
N ILE A 369 -30.33 33.10 -19.67
CA ILE A 369 -30.43 32.18 -20.82
C ILE A 369 -29.09 32.02 -21.52
N ASN A 370 -28.37 33.12 -21.78
CA ASN A 370 -27.05 33.06 -22.42
C ASN A 370 -26.05 32.28 -21.59
N ALA A 371 -26.02 32.49 -20.26
CA ALA A 371 -25.14 31.75 -19.37
C ALA A 371 -25.48 30.25 -19.32
N LEU A 372 -26.77 29.89 -19.30
CA LEU A 372 -27.21 28.50 -19.28
C LEU A 372 -26.93 27.76 -20.61
N ARG A 373 -26.95 28.47 -21.75
CA ARG A 373 -26.57 27.92 -23.07
C ARG A 373 -25.09 27.62 -23.23
N GLU A 374 -24.21 28.18 -22.40
CA GLU A 374 -22.78 27.84 -22.41
C GLU A 374 -22.49 26.56 -21.61
N VAL A 375 -23.41 26.16 -20.74
CA VAL A 375 -23.27 25.01 -19.83
C VAL A 375 -23.93 23.74 -20.39
N VAL A 376 -25.01 23.90 -21.15
CA VAL A 376 -25.72 22.85 -21.90
C VAL A 376 -25.07 22.70 -23.27
#